data_AF-A0A0X3TJ12-F1
#
_entry.id   AF-A0A0X3TJ12-F1
#
_cell.length_a   1.000
_cell.length_b   1.000
_cell.length_c   1.000
_cell.angle_alpha   90.00
_cell.angle_beta   90.00
_cell.angle_gamma   90.00
#
_symmetry.space_group_name_H-M   'P 1'
#
loop_
_entity.id
_entity.type
_entity.pdbx_description
1 polymer ?
#
loop_
_entity_poly.entity_id
_entity_poly.type
_entity_poly.pdbx_seq_one_letter_code
_entity_poly.pdbx_strand_id
1 'polypeptide(L)'
;MMTWRYGLLYFATVFAAGFILGTIRVLSLEPWLGVRYAELLEMPIMLAVVYFSARYWVKRAQAQPKPVSFFGMGGVALGMLLTLELTLVLGLRGLTVSEYLATRDWVSGSAYVVSLLVFAFLPKWLSMKSA
;
A
#
# COMPACT_ATOMS: atom_id res chain seq x y z
N MET A 1 -12.18 19.56 -3.57
CA MET A 1 -12.21 18.19 -4.15
C MET A 1 -12.08 17.17 -3.03
N MET A 2 -13.13 16.39 -2.71
CA MET A 2 -13.07 15.35 -1.65
C MET A 2 -12.05 14.24 -1.96
N THR A 3 -11.74 14.01 -3.25
CA THR A 3 -10.84 12.96 -3.73
C THR A 3 -9.48 12.96 -3.05
N TRP A 4 -8.84 14.12 -2.90
CA TRP A 4 -7.54 14.24 -2.25
C TRP A 4 -7.57 13.84 -0.77
N ARG A 5 -8.64 14.20 -0.07
CA ARG A 5 -8.81 13.87 1.36
C ARG A 5 -8.97 12.37 1.55
N TYR A 6 -9.83 11.71 0.77
CA TYR A 6 -10.02 10.26 0.86
C TYR A 6 -8.82 9.48 0.33
N GLY A 7 -8.12 10.00 -0.68
CA GLY A 7 -6.85 9.45 -1.15
C GLY A 7 -5.78 9.47 -0.06
N LEU A 8 -5.60 10.61 0.61
CA LEU A 8 -4.68 10.77 1.73
C LEU A 8 -5.04 9.85 2.91
N LEU A 9 -6.32 9.77 3.29
CA LEU A 9 -6.75 8.92 4.41
C LEU A 9 -6.54 7.43 4.11
N TYR A 10 -6.88 6.99 2.90
CA TYR A 10 -6.62 5.62 2.46
C TYR A 10 -5.13 5.30 2.46
N PHE A 11 -4.32 6.17 1.85
CA PHE A 11 -2.87 6.07 1.88
C PHE A 11 -2.34 5.99 3.31
N ALA A 12 -2.70 6.94 4.18
CA ALA A 12 -2.19 7.00 5.54
C ALA A 12 -2.49 5.73 6.33
N THR A 13 -3.70 5.17 6.18
CA THR A 13 -4.07 3.91 6.85
C THR A 13 -3.25 2.72 6.37
N VAL A 14 -3.07 2.58 5.05
CA VAL A 14 -2.32 1.44 4.48
C VAL A 14 -0.82 1.60 4.72
N PHE A 15 -0.28 2.80 4.56
CA PHE A 15 1.12 3.09 4.80
C PHE A 15 1.49 2.89 6.27
N ALA A 16 0.70 3.39 7.22
CA ALA A 16 0.98 3.20 8.64
C ALA A 16 0.99 1.71 9.02
N ALA A 17 -0.01 0.94 8.55
CA ALA A 17 -0.06 -0.49 8.79
C ALA A 17 1.13 -1.23 8.15
N GLY A 18 1.46 -0.92 6.90
CA GLY A 18 2.61 -1.53 6.21
C GLY A 18 3.96 -1.13 6.81
N PHE A 19 4.10 0.09 7.29
CA PHE A 19 5.31 0.54 7.97
C PHE A 19 5.51 -0.20 9.30
N ILE A 20 4.45 -0.37 10.10
CA ILE A 20 4.49 -1.13 11.36
C ILE A 20 4.81 -2.60 11.07
N LEU A 21 4.09 -3.23 10.14
CA LEU A 21 4.31 -4.63 9.76
C LEU A 21 5.72 -4.86 9.22
N GLY A 22 6.19 -3.98 8.33
CA GLY A 22 7.54 -4.05 7.78
C GLY A 22 8.62 -3.86 8.83
N THR A 23 8.40 -3.00 9.82
CA THR A 23 9.33 -2.82 10.95
C THR A 23 9.39 -4.07 11.82
N ILE A 24 8.24 -4.65 12.17
CA ILE A 24 8.17 -5.92 12.91
C ILE A 24 8.83 -7.05 12.12
N ARG A 25 8.61 -7.08 10.80
CA ARG A 25 9.20 -8.08 9.92
C ARG A 25 10.72 -8.02 9.99
N VAL A 26 11.32 -6.86 9.72
CA VAL A 26 12.78 -6.70 9.65
C VAL A 26 13.43 -6.91 11.01
N LEU A 27 12.88 -6.31 12.08
CA LEU A 27 13.51 -6.36 13.40
C LEU A 27 13.28 -7.67 14.14
N SER A 28 12.16 -8.36 13.89
CA SER A 28 11.73 -9.50 14.71
C SER A 28 11.47 -10.78 13.93
N LEU A 29 10.95 -10.74 12.69
CA LEU A 29 10.65 -11.99 11.96
C LEU A 29 11.84 -12.48 11.12
N GLU A 30 12.59 -11.58 10.48
CA GLU A 30 13.74 -11.93 9.65
C GLU A 30 14.83 -12.69 10.41
N PRO A 31 15.22 -12.32 11.65
CA PRO A 31 16.24 -13.06 12.40
C PRO A 31 15.84 -14.50 12.74
N TRP A 32 14.54 -14.81 12.75
CA TRP A 32 14.01 -16.11 13.21
C TRP A 32 13.55 -17.01 12.06
N LEU A 33 12.90 -16.43 11.04
CA LEU A 33 12.28 -17.16 9.93
C LEU A 33 13.06 -17.03 8.61
N GLY A 34 14.02 -16.10 8.55
CA GLY A 34 14.72 -15.73 7.32
C GLY A 34 13.88 -14.84 6.41
N VAL A 35 14.57 -14.12 5.52
CA VAL A 35 14.00 -13.04 4.67
C VAL A 35 12.79 -13.52 3.85
N ARG A 36 12.92 -14.68 3.17
CA ARG A 36 11.89 -15.18 2.24
C ARG A 36 10.56 -15.55 2.91
N TYR A 37 10.60 -16.22 4.05
CA TYR A 37 9.39 -16.65 4.75
C TYR A 37 8.70 -15.46 5.44
N ALA A 38 9.49 -14.53 5.97
CA ALA A 38 8.98 -13.31 6.58
C ALA A 38 8.25 -12.42 5.55
N GLU A 39 8.79 -12.30 4.33
CA GLU A 39 8.14 -11.58 3.23
C GLU A 39 6.84 -12.26 2.77
N LEU A 40 6.85 -13.59 2.61
CA LEU A 40 5.67 -14.34 2.17
C LEU A 40 4.51 -14.25 3.16
N LEU A 41 4.79 -14.18 4.46
CA LEU A 41 3.76 -14.00 5.49
C LEU A 41 3.19 -12.58 5.50
N GLU A 42 4.00 -11.57 5.19
CA GLU A 42 3.56 -10.18 5.16
C GLU A 42 2.62 -9.89 3.97
N MET A 43 2.88 -10.47 2.80
CA MET A 43 2.07 -10.25 1.59
C MET A 43 0.55 -10.46 1.77
N PRO A 44 0.05 -11.60 2.27
CA PRO A 44 -1.39 -11.81 2.45
C PRO A 44 -1.99 -10.88 3.52
N ILE A 45 -1.22 -10.57 4.57
CA ILE A 45 -1.65 -9.62 5.61
C ILE A 45 -1.81 -8.22 5.02
N MET A 46 -0.84 -7.79 4.21
CA MET A 46 -0.89 -6.49 3.52
C MET A 46 -2.05 -6.40 2.54
N LEU A 47 -2.33 -7.45 1.77
CA LEU A 47 -3.51 -7.47 0.88
C LEU A 47 -4.82 -7.36 1.67
N ALA A 48 -4.92 -8.00 2.83
CA ALA A 48 -6.07 -7.86 3.71
C ALA A 48 -6.21 -6.41 4.22
N VAL A 49 -5.11 -5.81 4.70
CA VAL A 49 -5.08 -4.40 5.15
C VAL A 49 -5.55 -3.46 4.04
N VAL A 50 -5.02 -3.64 2.83
CA VAL A 50 -5.41 -2.87 1.64
C VAL A 50 -6.90 -3.01 1.35
N TYR A 51 -7.42 -4.25 1.36
CA TYR A 51 -8.84 -4.52 1.12
C TYR A 51 -9.76 -3.88 2.16
N PHE A 52 -9.51 -4.09 3.45
CA PHE A 52 -10.35 -3.54 4.51
C PHE A 52 -10.27 -2.01 4.55
N SER A 53 -9.08 -1.44 4.36
CA SER A 53 -8.89 0.02 4.30
C SER A 53 -9.64 0.62 3.11
N ALA A 54 -9.49 0.03 1.92
CA ALA A 54 -10.19 0.49 0.72
C ALA A 54 -11.71 0.42 0.91
N ARG A 55 -12.23 -0.71 1.40
CA ARG A 55 -13.66 -0.90 1.66
C ARG A 55 -14.22 0.13 2.64
N TYR A 56 -13.51 0.40 3.73
CA TYR A 56 -13.93 1.35 4.74
C TYR A 56 -14.00 2.77 4.19
N TRP A 57 -12.95 3.23 3.51
CA TRP A 57 -12.89 4.59 2.98
C TRP A 57 -13.79 4.81 1.77
N VAL A 58 -13.96 3.80 0.90
CA VAL A 58 -14.93 3.86 -0.21
C VAL A 58 -16.34 4.01 0.32
N LYS A 59 -16.76 3.21 1.31
CA LYS A 59 -18.10 3.35 1.92
C LYS A 59 -18.31 4.73 2.55
N ARG A 60 -17.30 5.24 3.27
CA ARG A 60 -17.33 6.59 3.86
C ARG A 60 -17.42 7.69 2.80
N ALA A 61 -16.77 7.51 1.65
CA ALA A 61 -16.79 8.46 0.55
C ALA A 61 -18.14 8.42 -0.21
N GLN A 62 -18.74 7.24 -0.41
CA GLN A 62 -20.06 7.09 -1.03
C GLN A 62 -21.18 7.70 -0.20
N ALA A 63 -21.06 7.69 1.13
CA ALA A 63 -22.03 8.30 2.03
C ALA A 63 -22.00 9.84 2.02
N GLN A 64 -21.06 10.47 1.31
CA GLN A 64 -20.98 11.93 1.22
C GLN A 64 -21.85 12.48 0.08
N PRO A 65 -22.46 13.66 0.26
CA PRO A 65 -23.29 14.29 -0.78
C PRO A 65 -22.48 14.81 -1.98
N LYS A 66 -21.14 14.94 -1.86
CA LYS A 66 -20.27 15.43 -2.93
C LYS A 66 -19.63 14.26 -3.67
N PRO A 67 -19.58 14.29 -5.01
CA PRO A 67 -18.99 13.21 -5.79
C PRO A 67 -17.49 13.05 -5.52
N VAL A 68 -17.06 11.80 -5.37
CA VAL A 68 -15.66 11.40 -5.18
C VAL A 68 -15.22 10.56 -6.36
N SER A 69 -14.08 10.90 -6.98
CA SER A 69 -13.47 10.05 -8.01
C SER A 69 -12.67 8.93 -7.32
N PHE A 70 -13.21 7.71 -7.31
CA PHE A 70 -12.51 6.55 -6.72
C PHE A 70 -11.23 6.19 -7.47
N PHE A 71 -11.17 6.46 -8.78
CA PHE A 71 -9.94 6.32 -9.55
C PHE A 71 -8.89 7.36 -9.12
N GLY A 72 -9.30 8.61 -8.95
CA GLY A 72 -8.41 9.66 -8.43
C GLY A 72 -7.96 9.40 -6.99
N MET A 73 -8.83 8.83 -6.15
CA MET A 73 -8.49 8.44 -4.79
C MET A 73 -7.36 7.40 -4.77
N GLY A 74 -7.45 6.35 -5.59
CA GLY A 74 -6.40 5.34 -5.74
C GLY A 74 -5.11 5.93 -6.32
N GLY A 75 -5.21 6.79 -7.34
CA GLY A 75 -4.06 7.45 -7.96
C GLY A 75 -3.30 8.37 -7.00
N VAL A 76 -4.00 9.21 -6.24
CA VAL A 76 -3.39 10.06 -5.20
C VAL A 76 -2.69 9.21 -4.16
N ALA A 77 -3.35 8.15 -3.70
CA ALA A 77 -2.79 7.27 -2.69
C ALA A 77 -1.52 6.55 -3.18
N LEU A 78 -1.52 6.08 -4.43
CA LEU A 78 -0.36 5.46 -5.07
C LEU A 78 0.82 6.43 -5.20
N GLY A 79 0.55 7.66 -5.66
CA GLY A 79 1.58 8.69 -5.78
C GLY A 79 2.23 9.04 -4.44
N MET A 80 1.42 9.17 -3.37
CA MET A 80 1.91 9.40 -2.02
C MET A 80 2.73 8.21 -1.50
N LEU A 81 2.27 6.98 -1.76
CA LEU A 81 2.96 5.76 -1.34
C LEU A 81 4.34 5.63 -1.98
N LEU A 82 4.43 5.77 -3.30
CA LEU A 82 5.71 5.73 -4.01
C LEU A 82 6.65 6.84 -3.58
N THR A 83 6.12 8.05 -3.33
CA THR A 83 6.93 9.17 -2.86
C THR A 83 7.55 8.87 -1.50
N LEU A 84 6.77 8.40 -0.51
CA LEU A 84 7.32 8.06 0.80
C LEU A 84 8.20 6.82 0.77
N GLU A 85 7.89 5.83 -0.06
CA GLU A 85 8.73 4.65 -0.19
C GLU A 85 10.12 5.01 -0.71
N LEU A 86 10.19 5.78 -1.80
CA LEU A 86 11.46 6.15 -2.44
C LEU A 86 12.27 7.19 -1.66
N THR A 87 11.64 7.93 -0.73
CA THR A 87 12.32 8.96 0.08
C THR A 87 12.54 8.50 1.52
N LEU A 88 11.47 8.33 2.28
CA LEU A 88 11.51 8.00 3.69
C LEU A 88 11.97 6.55 3.93
N VAL A 89 11.35 5.58 3.25
CA VAL A 89 11.64 4.16 3.52
C VAL A 89 13.04 3.79 3.05
N LEU A 90 13.43 4.18 1.84
CA LEU A 90 14.79 3.97 1.35
C LEU A 90 15.83 4.71 2.20
N GLY A 91 15.56 5.97 2.58
CA GLY A 91 16.42 6.76 3.45
C GLY A 91 16.64 6.10 4.82
N LEU A 92 15.58 5.59 5.45
CA LEU A 92 15.67 4.87 6.74
C LEU A 92 16.43 3.55 6.65
N ARG A 93 16.38 2.89 5.49
CA ARG A 93 17.12 1.65 5.22
C ARG A 93 18.57 1.89 4.78
N GLY A 94 18.96 3.15 4.55
CA GLY A 94 20.28 3.49 4.03
C GLY A 94 20.54 2.98 2.60
N LEU A 95 19.48 2.73 1.83
CA LEU A 95 19.58 2.18 0.47
C LEU A 95 19.37 3.28 -0.57
N THR A 96 20.15 3.24 -1.63
CA THR A 96 19.90 4.05 -2.84
C THR A 96 18.83 3.39 -3.72
N VAL A 97 18.20 4.19 -4.60
CA VAL A 97 17.21 3.66 -5.57
C VAL A 97 17.84 2.58 -6.47
N SER A 98 19.10 2.75 -6.86
CA SER A 98 19.85 1.78 -7.66
C SER A 98 20.04 0.45 -6.92
N GLU A 99 20.43 0.49 -5.64
CA GLU A 99 20.60 -0.70 -4.83
C GLU A 99 19.26 -1.40 -4.58
N TYR A 100 18.20 -0.63 -4.33
CA TYR A 100 16.85 -1.15 -4.16
C TYR A 100 16.35 -1.92 -5.38
N LEU A 101 16.67 -1.43 -6.59
CA LEU A 101 16.33 -2.11 -7.84
C LEU A 101 17.24 -3.31 -8.11
N ALA A 102 18.53 -3.21 -7.79
CA ALA A 102 19.51 -4.29 -8.02
C ALA A 102 19.30 -5.50 -7.11
N THR A 103 18.81 -5.28 -5.88
CA THR A 103 18.58 -6.34 -4.89
C THR A 103 17.21 -7.02 -5.05
N ARG A 104 16.38 -6.54 -6.00
CA ARG A 104 15.02 -7.04 -6.17
C ARG A 104 15.00 -8.32 -7.00
N ASP A 105 14.70 -9.44 -6.34
CA ASP A 105 14.37 -10.70 -7.02
C ASP A 105 13.17 -10.52 -7.96
N TRP A 106 13.22 -11.16 -9.13
CA TRP A 106 12.17 -11.08 -10.17
C TRP A 106 10.77 -11.45 -9.63
N VAL A 107 10.70 -12.44 -8.74
CA VAL A 107 9.45 -12.90 -8.12
C VAL A 107 8.89 -11.85 -7.17
N SER A 108 9.72 -11.32 -6.25
CA SER A 108 9.30 -10.30 -5.28
C SER A 108 8.94 -8.97 -5.97
N GLY A 109 9.67 -8.61 -7.03
CA GLY A 109 9.37 -7.45 -7.87
C GLY A 109 8.00 -7.55 -8.54
N SER A 110 7.70 -8.69 -9.18
CA SER A 110 6.40 -8.88 -9.83
C SER A 110 5.23 -8.85 -8.84
N ALA A 111 5.35 -9.52 -7.69
CA ALA A 111 4.34 -9.53 -6.64
C ALA A 111 4.10 -8.12 -6.06
N TYR A 112 5.16 -7.32 -5.89
CA TYR A 112 5.05 -5.93 -5.47
C TYR A 112 4.29 -5.08 -6.49
N VAL A 113 4.63 -5.17 -7.78
CA VAL A 113 3.92 -4.42 -8.84
C VAL A 113 2.45 -4.80 -8.89
N VAL A 114 2.14 -6.11 -8.83
CA VAL A 114 0.75 -6.58 -8.77
C VAL A 114 0.03 -6.01 -7.56
N SER A 115 0.68 -5.98 -6.39
CA SER A 115 0.10 -5.43 -5.16
C SER A 115 -0.16 -3.92 -5.28
N LEU A 116 0.72 -3.16 -5.94
CA LEU A 116 0.50 -1.74 -6.22
C LEU A 116 -0.69 -1.51 -7.17
N LEU A 117 -0.81 -2.32 -8.21
CA LEU A 117 -1.95 -2.26 -9.12
C LEU A 117 -3.24 -2.57 -8.36
N VAL A 118 -3.26 -3.63 -7.54
CA VAL A 118 -4.40 -3.93 -6.67
C VAL A 118 -4.70 -2.72 -5.79
N PHE A 119 -3.72 -2.18 -5.05
CA PHE A 119 -3.90 -1.02 -4.18
C PHE A 119 -4.52 0.20 -4.90
N ALA A 120 -4.09 0.48 -6.13
CA ALA A 120 -4.55 1.61 -6.91
C ALA A 120 -5.97 1.43 -7.49
N PHE A 121 -6.29 0.22 -7.97
CA PHE A 121 -7.58 -0.06 -8.63
C PHE A 121 -8.68 -0.51 -7.67
N LEU A 122 -8.33 -1.03 -6.49
CA LEU A 122 -9.29 -1.60 -5.55
C LEU A 122 -10.39 -0.61 -5.10
N PRO A 123 -10.12 0.69 -4.85
CA PRO A 123 -11.17 1.62 -4.50
C PRO A 123 -12.26 1.73 -5.57
N LYS A 124 -11.87 1.77 -6.86
CA LYS A 124 -12.80 1.79 -7.99
C LYS A 124 -13.56 0.48 -8.12
N TRP A 125 -12.87 -0.65 -7.96
CA TRP A 125 -13.51 -1.97 -7.99
C TRP A 125 -14.59 -2.12 -6.92
N LEU A 126 -14.29 -1.70 -5.68
CA LEU A 126 -15.22 -1.77 -4.57
C LEU A 126 -16.38 -0.80 -4.72
N SER A 127 -16.17 0.39 -5.31
CA SER A 127 -17.25 1.34 -5.53
C SER A 127 -18.31 0.81 -6.51
N MET A 128 -17.91 -0.01 -7.50
CA MET A 128 -18.84 -0.63 -8.46
C MET A 128 -19.67 -1.75 -7.83
N LYS A 129 -19.16 -2.42 -6.79
CA LYS A 129 -19.86 -3.53 -6.11
C LYS A 129 -20.81 -3.09 -5.00
N SER A 130 -20.73 -1.83 -4.57
CA SER A 130 -21.56 -1.27 -3.48
C SER A 130 -22.63 -0.29 -3.98
N ALA A 131 -22.83 -0.22 -5.31
CA ALA A 131 -23.95 0.46 -5.96
C ALA A 131 -25.06 -0.57 -6.24
#